data_AF-A0AAW0L331-F1
#
_entry.id   AF-A0AAW0L331-F1
#
_cell.length_a   1.000
_cell.length_b   1.000
_cell.length_c   1.000
_cell.angle_alpha   90.00
_cell.angle_beta   90.00
_cell.angle_gamma   90.00
#
_symmetry.space_group_name_H-M   'P 1'
#
loop_
_entity.id
_entity.type
_entity.pdbx_description
1 polymer ?
#
loop_
_entity_poly.entity_id
_entity_poly.type
_entity_poly.pdbx_seq_one_letter_code
_entity_poly.pdbx_strand_id
1 'polypeptide(L)'
;MVFNHRAIQNHFESKYWVPLTDRADEEKNVLLKRLGQKVMPSPATNKEGKEKEKEKDYSIKEVNEFLKGKKYLIVLDNLSSAEAWESLKAAFRDSTNGSRILITNFKC
;
A
#
# COMPACT_ATOMS: atom_id res chain seq x y z
N MET A 1 -14.27 -9.95 -12.92
CA MET A 1 -13.23 -9.31 -12.06
C MET A 1 -11.96 -9.12 -12.86
N VAL A 2 -11.62 -7.87 -13.19
CA VAL A 2 -10.54 -7.51 -14.13
C VAL A 2 -9.14 -7.76 -13.55
N PHE A 3 -9.01 -7.86 -12.22
CA PHE A 3 -7.72 -7.99 -11.53
C PHE A 3 -6.96 -9.31 -11.80
N ASN A 4 -7.67 -10.39 -12.13
CA ASN A 4 -7.06 -11.71 -12.37
C ASN A 4 -6.74 -12.00 -13.84
N HIS A 5 -6.89 -11.01 -14.71
CA HIS A 5 -6.55 -11.20 -16.12
C HIS A 5 -5.01 -11.32 -16.27
N ARG A 6 -4.52 -12.38 -16.93
CA ARG A 6 -3.07 -12.63 -17.11
C ARG A 6 -2.33 -11.42 -17.71
N ALA A 7 -2.99 -10.66 -18.57
CA ALA A 7 -2.43 -9.43 -19.13
C ALA A 7 -2.05 -8.41 -18.04
N ILE A 8 -2.89 -8.22 -17.02
CA ILE A 8 -2.61 -7.34 -15.89
C ILE A 8 -1.57 -7.97 -14.97
N GLN A 9 -1.58 -9.30 -14.85
CA GLN A 9 -0.61 -10.00 -14.02
C GLN A 9 0.83 -9.90 -14.55
N ASN A 10 1.01 -9.93 -15.87
CA ASN A 10 2.31 -9.76 -16.53
C ASN A 10 2.68 -8.28 -16.76
N HIS A 11 1.72 -7.36 -16.70
CA HIS A 11 1.98 -5.95 -16.95
C HIS A 11 2.52 -5.22 -15.71
N PHE A 12 2.22 -5.69 -14.50
CA PHE A 12 2.73 -5.13 -13.25
C PHE A 12 3.53 -6.19 -12.49
N GLU A 13 4.80 -5.90 -12.25
CA GLU A 13 5.71 -6.79 -11.50
C GLU A 13 5.32 -6.88 -10.01
N SER A 14 4.74 -5.82 -9.46
CA SER A 14 4.33 -5.76 -8.05
C SER A 14 2.87 -5.35 -7.91
N LYS A 15 2.10 -6.11 -7.13
CA LYS A 15 0.67 -5.89 -6.89
C LYS A 15 0.39 -5.97 -5.40
N TYR A 16 -0.20 -4.93 -4.83
CA TYR A 16 -0.49 -4.85 -3.41
C TYR A 16 -1.95 -4.44 -3.16
N TRP A 17 -2.60 -5.10 -2.21
CA TRP A 17 -3.92 -4.74 -1.71
C TRP A 17 -3.79 -4.34 -0.24
N VAL A 18 -4.13 -3.09 0.06
CA VAL A 18 -3.98 -2.50 1.38
C VAL A 18 -5.36 -2.06 1.88
N PRO A 19 -6.00 -2.85 2.76
CA PRO A 19 -7.24 -2.45 3.39
C PRO A 19 -6.96 -1.42 4.48
N LEU A 20 -7.53 -0.23 4.36
CA LEU A 20 -7.43 0.88 5.32
C LEU A 20 -8.73 0.99 6.14
N THR A 21 -9.32 -0.16 6.46
CA THR A 21 -10.72 -0.29 6.92
C THR A 21 -11.01 0.22 8.32
N ASP A 22 -10.01 0.65 9.10
CA ASP A 22 -10.26 1.13 10.46
C ASP A 22 -10.67 2.61 10.44
N ARG A 23 -11.82 2.93 11.03
CA ARG A 23 -12.34 4.31 11.09
C ARG A 23 -11.46 5.26 11.92
N ALA A 24 -10.49 4.71 12.64
CA ALA A 24 -9.51 5.44 13.43
C ALA A 24 -8.17 5.66 12.68
N ASP A 25 -7.98 5.04 11.51
CA ASP A 25 -6.70 4.99 10.80
C ASP A 25 -6.56 6.12 9.76
N GLU A 26 -7.00 7.35 10.07
CA GLU A 26 -6.73 8.52 9.19
C GLU A 26 -5.38 9.18 9.48
N GLU A 27 -4.73 8.81 10.60
CA GLU A 27 -3.42 9.35 10.91
C GLU A 27 -2.37 8.84 9.90
N LYS A 28 -1.63 9.78 9.33
CA LYS A 28 -0.54 9.53 8.38
C LYS A 28 0.39 8.39 8.82
N ASN A 29 0.77 8.35 10.09
CA ASN A 29 1.69 7.35 10.63
C ASN A 29 1.08 5.94 10.57
N VAL A 30 -0.21 5.82 10.87
CA VAL A 30 -0.94 4.55 10.84
C VAL A 30 -1.11 4.06 9.41
N LEU A 31 -1.57 4.95 8.51
CA LEU A 31 -1.71 4.66 7.08
C LEU A 31 -0.38 4.19 6.46
N LEU A 32 0.70 4.90 6.78
CA LEU A 32 2.02 4.61 6.25
C LEU A 32 2.58 3.30 6.79
N LYS A 33 2.34 2.99 8.08
CA LYS A 33 2.70 1.73 8.69
C LYS A 33 1.99 0.56 8.00
N ARG A 34 0.68 0.65 7.78
CA ARG A 34 -0.11 -0.36 7.05
C ARG A 34 0.40 -0.57 5.64
N LEU A 35 0.66 0.52 4.92
CA LEU A 35 1.21 0.48 3.57
C LEU A 35 2.59 -0.19 3.56
N GLY A 36 3.50 0.22 4.44
CA GLY A 36 4.84 -0.32 4.56
C GLY A 36 4.85 -1.82 4.86
N GLN A 37 4.03 -2.27 5.82
CA GLN A 37 3.90 -3.69 6.15
C GLN A 37 3.43 -4.55 4.97
N LYS A 38 2.51 -4.04 4.14
CA LYS A 38 1.98 -4.78 2.99
C LYS A 38 2.90 -4.75 1.78
N VAL A 39 3.53 -3.61 1.52
CA VAL A 39 4.41 -3.40 0.37
C VAL A 39 5.79 -4.01 0.59
N MET A 40 6.30 -3.90 1.82
CA MET A 40 7.59 -4.42 2.27
C MET A 40 7.38 -5.41 3.43
N PRO A 41 6.76 -6.58 3.17
CA PRO A 41 6.70 -7.60 4.20
C PRO A 41 8.13 -7.98 4.57
N SER A 42 8.52 -7.70 5.81
CA SER A 42 9.76 -8.26 6.35
C SER A 42 9.68 -9.77 6.19
N PRO A 43 10.76 -10.48 5.80
CA PRO A 43 10.77 -11.93 5.80
C PRO A 43 10.45 -12.40 7.22
N ALA A 44 9.20 -12.77 7.45
CA ALA A 44 8.75 -13.26 8.74
C ALA A 44 9.23 -14.70 8.85
N THR A 45 10.02 -14.96 9.89
CA THR A 45 10.08 -16.28 10.51
C THR A 45 8.65 -16.78 10.71
N ASN A 46 8.37 -17.85 9.99
CA ASN A 46 7.22 -18.73 10.03
C ASN A 46 6.43 -18.69 11.35
N LYS A 47 5.10 -18.61 11.21
CA LYS A 47 4.02 -19.19 12.05
C LYS A 47 3.05 -18.20 12.70
N GLU A 48 1.79 -18.52 12.46
CA GLU A 48 0.61 -18.36 13.30
C GLU A 48 0.91 -17.90 14.73
N GLY A 49 0.55 -16.66 15.03
CA GLY A 49 0.64 -16.11 16.37
C GLY A 49 0.32 -14.63 16.32
N LYS A 50 -0.70 -14.22 17.07
CA LYS A 50 -0.97 -12.82 17.40
C LYS A 50 0.21 -12.30 18.23
N GLU A 51 1.33 -12.01 17.59
CA GLU A 51 2.50 -11.45 18.24
C GLU A 51 2.70 -10.06 17.70
N LYS A 52 2.39 -9.10 18.57
CA LYS A 52 2.66 -7.67 18.51
C LYS A 52 3.66 -7.38 17.39
N GLU A 53 3.12 -6.95 16.25
CA GLU A 53 3.90 -6.43 15.13
C GLU A 53 4.89 -5.46 15.75
N LYS A 54 6.17 -5.85 15.80
CA LYS A 54 7.23 -4.93 16.20
C LYS A 54 6.98 -3.69 15.39
N GLU A 55 6.82 -2.59 16.11
CA GLU A 55 6.47 -1.28 15.61
C GLU A 55 7.63 -0.79 14.74
N LYS A 56 7.76 -1.38 13.56
CA LYS A 56 8.65 -0.90 12.54
C LYS A 56 7.96 0.35 12.02
N ASP A 57 8.51 1.48 12.44
CA ASP A 57 8.16 2.74 11.86
C ASP A 57 8.59 2.70 10.39
N TYR A 58 7.67 3.06 9.50
CA TYR A 58 7.94 3.11 8.07
C TYR A 58 7.93 4.57 7.68
N SER A 59 9.01 5.04 7.06
CA SER A 59 9.08 6.40 6.54
C SER A 59 8.58 6.48 5.10
N ILE A 60 8.02 7.64 4.72
CA ILE A 60 7.61 7.94 3.34
C ILE A 60 8.78 7.67 2.37
N LYS A 61 9.99 8.03 2.79
CA LYS A 61 11.21 7.84 2.01
C LYS A 61 11.52 6.36 1.78
N GLU A 62 11.37 5.50 2.79
CA GLU A 62 11.64 4.06 2.64
C GLU A 62 10.65 3.40 1.69
N VAL A 63 9.35 3.71 1.84
CA VAL A 63 8.31 3.21 0.92
C VAL A 63 8.57 3.72 -0.49
N ASN A 64 8.95 4.99 -0.63
CA ASN A 64 9.27 5.57 -1.93
C ASN A 64 10.48 4.91 -2.59
N GLU A 65 11.59 4.76 -1.86
CA GLU A 65 12.80 4.09 -2.35
C GLU A 65 12.54 2.63 -2.73
N PHE A 66 11.70 1.93 -1.96
CA PHE A 66 11.32 0.55 -2.29
C PHE A 66 10.48 0.45 -3.56
N LEU A 67 9.58 1.42 -3.79
CA LEU A 67 8.71 1.47 -4.97
C LEU A 67 9.40 2.08 -6.20
N LYS A 68 10.51 2.81 -5.99
CA LYS A 68 11.26 3.46 -7.05
C LYS A 68 11.77 2.44 -8.07
N GLY A 69 11.57 2.73 -9.35
CA GLY A 69 11.99 1.88 -10.47
C GLY A 69 11.10 0.64 -10.70
N LYS A 70 10.19 0.31 -9.79
CA LYS A 70 9.27 -0.83 -9.95
C LYS A 70 7.96 -0.39 -10.60
N LYS A 71 7.41 -1.27 -11.43
CA LYS A 71 6.07 -1.09 -11.98
C LYS A 71 5.03 -1.74 -11.08
N TYR A 72 4.35 -0.91 -10.28
CA TYR A 72 3.43 -1.37 -9.25
C TYR A 72 1.96 -1.04 -9.55
N LEU A 73 1.06 -1.90 -9.07
CA LEU A 73 -0.36 -1.66 -8.93
C LEU A 73 -0.75 -1.77 -7.46
N ILE A 74 -1.08 -0.65 -6.82
CA ILE A 74 -1.46 -0.61 -5.40
C ILE A 74 -2.94 -0.28 -5.29
N VAL A 75 -3.69 -1.14 -4.63
CA VAL A 75 -5.09 -0.91 -4.29
C VAL A 75 -5.17 -0.46 -2.84
N LEU A 76 -5.58 0.78 -2.62
CA LEU A 76 -5.92 1.33 -1.31
C LEU A 76 -7.43 1.20 -1.13
N ASP A 77 -7.83 0.22 -0.34
CA ASP A 77 -9.24 -0.10 -0.11
C ASP A 77 -9.76 0.62 1.14
N ASN A 78 -10.96 1.18 1.04
CA ASN A 78 -11.61 2.03 2.04
C ASN A 78 -10.85 3.31 2.45
N LEU A 79 -10.29 4.04 1.49
CA LEU A 79 -9.73 5.37 1.79
C LEU A 79 -10.86 6.41 1.72
N SER A 80 -11.32 6.88 2.88
CA SER A 80 -12.47 7.79 3.03
C SER A 80 -12.13 9.27 2.81
N SER A 81 -10.91 9.68 3.17
CA SER A 81 -10.53 11.10 3.26
C SER A 81 -9.50 11.50 2.21
N ALA A 82 -9.70 12.67 1.58
CA ALA A 82 -8.70 13.26 0.69
C ALA A 82 -7.40 13.57 1.45
N GLU A 83 -7.48 13.88 2.74
CA GLU A 83 -6.32 14.16 3.60
C GLU A 83 -5.46 12.91 3.84
N ALA A 84 -6.09 11.75 4.00
CA ALA A 84 -5.42 10.46 4.08
C ALA A 84 -4.64 10.17 2.78
N TRP A 85 -5.24 10.47 1.62
CA TRP A 85 -4.56 10.34 0.34
C TRP A 85 -3.40 11.33 0.19
N GLU A 86 -3.59 12.60 0.55
CA GLU A 86 -2.55 13.63 0.53
C GLU A 86 -1.35 13.27 1.41
N SER A 87 -1.59 12.56 2.51
CA SER A 87 -0.56 12.03 3.40
C SER A 87 0.24 10.89 2.76
N LEU A 88 -0.43 10.00 2.02
CA LEU A 88 0.18 8.83 1.38
C LEU A 88 0.80 9.12 0.01
N LYS A 89 0.28 10.09 -0.75
CA LYS A 89 0.75 10.38 -2.13
C LYS A 89 2.24 10.68 -2.20
N ALA A 90 2.81 11.22 -1.11
CA ALA A 90 4.23 11.50 -1.00
C ALA A 90 5.09 10.23 -1.09
N ALA A 91 4.57 9.07 -0.69
CA ALA A 91 5.24 7.77 -0.82
C ALA A 91 5.31 7.29 -2.28
N PHE A 92 4.39 7.74 -3.13
CA PHE A 92 4.23 7.24 -4.50
C PHE A 92 4.82 8.16 -5.58
N ARG A 93 5.71 9.09 -5.20
CA ARG A 93 6.41 9.93 -6.17
C ARG A 93 7.18 9.04 -7.16
N ASP A 94 6.96 9.32 -8.45
CA ASP A 94 7.67 8.77 -9.62
C ASP A 94 7.01 7.55 -10.33
N SER A 95 5.81 7.75 -10.89
CA SER A 95 5.04 6.72 -11.64
C SER A 95 5.20 6.77 -13.16
N THR A 96 6.30 7.33 -13.66
CA THR A 96 6.58 7.44 -15.11
C THR A 96 6.69 6.07 -15.81
N ASN A 97 6.96 4.99 -15.05
CA ASN A 97 7.03 3.61 -15.54
C ASN A 97 5.66 2.90 -15.71
N GLY A 98 4.57 3.66 -15.71
CA GLY A 98 3.23 3.08 -15.88
C GLY A 98 2.64 2.48 -14.61
N SER A 99 3.18 2.82 -13.43
CA SER A 99 2.62 2.44 -12.13
C SER A 99 1.22 3.03 -11.95
N ARG A 100 0.36 2.33 -11.22
CA ARG A 100 -1.05 2.69 -11.02
C ARG A 100 -1.44 2.53 -9.55
N ILE A 101 -2.28 3.44 -9.08
CA ILE A 101 -2.83 3.40 -7.73
C ILE A 101 -4.35 3.43 -7.89
N LEU A 102 -5.01 2.42 -7.35
CA LEU A 102 -6.46 2.31 -7.35
C LEU A 102 -6.94 2.63 -5.94
N ILE A 103 -7.79 3.63 -5.83
CA ILE A 103 -8.41 3.99 -4.55
C ILE A 103 -9.85 3.54 -4.61
N THR A 104 -10.26 2.74 -3.64
CA THR A 104 -11.66 2.34 -3.46
C THR A 104 -12.17 3.02 -2.20
N ASN A 105 -13.27 3.77 -2.31
CA ASN A 105 -13.95 4.37 -1.17
C ASN A 105 -15.27 3.63 -0.93
N PHE A 106 -15.68 3.47 0.34
CA PHE A 106 -17.08 3.11 0.62
C PHE A 106 -17.94 4.35 0.43
N LYS A 107 -18.41 4.57 -0.79
CA LYS A 107 -19.66 5.31 -1.02
C LYS A 107 -20.67 4.35 -1.62
N CYS A 108 -21.49 3.79 -0.73
CA CYS A 108 -22.84 3.38 -1.07
C CYS A 108 -23.77 4.55 -0.75
#